data_AF-A0A8H5GRS2-F1
#
_entry.id   AF-A0A8H5GRS2-F1
#
_cell.length_a   1.000
_cell.length_b   1.000
_cell.length_c   1.000
_cell.angle_alpha   90.00
_cell.angle_beta   90.00
_cell.angle_gamma   90.00
#
_symmetry.space_group_name_H-M   'P 1'
#
loop_
_entity.id
_entity.type
_entity.pdbx_description
1 polymer ?
#
loop_
_entity_poly.entity_id
_entity_poly.type
_entity_poly.pdbx_seq_one_letter_code
_entity_poly.pdbx_strand_id
1 'polypeptide(L)'
;MHKTRSGRDLPLIHSHLPCLTVIRVKRSVLARNAQNVTEPLWHTFSYLNVECQTEDWKVHKRTVCVKGEIWNKTERTLRKISGPNNPMGRLQSMEDNAWAFRRQNPDPNPSHCDGCFRRFRGHPPNEDDIDETGKPYEDCGSVSDGKRCRNCDWVACRDCMRPENQKWSVLAPPTGTCRCLKSNFGVRYCTLTTSYLHGDQKKHYHGDRHPEVSASGYSRSAFEDEPRKCGNCGKVALCLKGEHLKDLSPLIQ
;
A
#
# COMPACT_ATOMS: atom_id res chain seq x y z
N MET A 1 -7.29 2.07 66.87
CA MET A 1 -6.24 1.38 66.09
C MET A 1 -6.39 1.77 64.62
N HIS A 2 -5.24 2.01 63.99
CA HIS A 2 -4.94 2.21 62.56
C HIS A 2 -5.34 3.49 61.79
N LYS A 3 -4.25 4.17 61.43
CA LYS A 3 -3.99 5.28 60.51
C LYS A 3 -3.97 4.83 59.03
N THR A 4 -4.26 5.79 58.13
CA THR A 4 -3.66 6.04 56.78
C THR A 4 -3.94 4.99 55.67
N ARG A 5 -3.91 5.26 54.34
CA ARG A 5 -3.39 6.36 53.51
C ARG A 5 -3.95 6.25 52.06
N SER A 6 -3.85 7.39 51.38
CA SER A 6 -3.54 7.62 49.95
C SER A 6 -4.52 7.20 48.87
N GLY A 7 -5.18 8.22 48.29
CA GLY A 7 -5.56 8.23 46.89
C GLY A 7 -4.33 8.23 45.98
N ARG A 8 -4.48 7.61 44.81
CA ARG A 8 -3.53 7.70 43.69
C ARG A 8 -4.28 8.33 42.54
N ASP A 9 -3.89 9.54 42.19
CA ASP A 9 -4.20 10.16 40.92
C ASP A 9 -3.50 9.35 39.81
N LEU A 10 -4.27 8.89 38.83
CA LEU A 10 -3.75 8.33 37.59
C LEU A 10 -3.34 9.50 36.67
N PRO A 11 -2.14 9.49 36.08
CA PRO A 11 -1.78 10.49 35.10
C PRO A 11 -2.55 10.25 33.80
N LEU A 12 -3.26 11.29 33.34
CA LEU A 12 -3.77 11.41 31.97
C LEU A 12 -2.60 11.39 30.99
N ILE A 13 -2.41 10.26 30.31
CA ILE A 13 -1.47 10.14 29.19
C ILE A 13 -2.14 10.76 27.96
N HIS A 14 -1.84 12.03 27.70
CA HIS A 14 -2.16 12.68 26.43
C HIS A 14 -1.29 12.07 25.33
N SER A 15 -1.86 11.15 24.55
CA SER A 15 -1.26 10.65 23.31
C SER A 15 -1.46 11.68 22.19
N HIS A 16 -0.52 12.61 22.07
CA HIS A 16 -0.41 13.48 20.89
C HIS A 16 0.00 12.66 19.67
N LEU A 17 -0.97 12.33 18.80
CA LEU A 17 -0.68 11.85 17.46
C LEU A 17 -0.31 13.05 16.55
N PRO A 18 0.80 13.01 15.80
CA PRO A 18 1.21 14.16 15.00
C PRO A 18 0.33 14.33 13.75
N CYS A 19 -0.11 15.57 13.54
CA CYS A 19 -0.75 16.03 12.31
C CYS A 19 0.32 16.19 11.22
N LEU A 20 0.32 15.30 10.22
CA LEU A 20 1.16 15.44 9.03
C LEU A 20 0.65 16.62 8.17
N THR A 21 1.47 17.65 8.01
CA THR A 21 1.19 18.77 7.09
C THR A 21 2.14 18.68 5.90
N VAL A 22 1.61 18.72 4.68
CA VAL A 22 2.38 18.67 3.43
C VAL A 22 2.57 20.09 2.90
N ILE A 23 3.80 20.59 2.87
CA ILE A 23 4.13 21.91 2.31
C ILE A 23 4.90 21.71 1.01
N ARG A 24 4.48 22.39 -0.07
CA ARG A 24 5.20 22.44 -1.35
C ARG A 24 6.10 23.65 -1.39
N VAL A 25 7.43 23.44 -1.41
CA VAL A 25 8.41 24.54 -1.51
C VAL A 25 8.93 24.63 -2.93
N LYS A 26 8.84 25.82 -3.54
CA LYS A 26 9.36 26.12 -4.88
C LYS A 26 10.85 26.46 -4.76
N ARG A 27 11.72 25.68 -5.39
CA ARG A 27 13.16 26.00 -5.45
C ARG A 27 13.43 26.75 -6.75
N SER A 28 13.78 28.03 -6.68
CA SER A 28 14.32 28.76 -7.83
C SER A 28 15.76 28.32 -8.04
N VAL A 29 16.02 27.66 -9.17
CA VAL A 29 17.39 27.43 -9.63
C VAL A 29 17.83 28.73 -10.28
N LEU A 30 18.77 29.45 -9.65
CA LEU A 30 19.49 30.53 -10.32
C LEU A 30 20.38 29.88 -11.40
N ALA A 31 19.86 29.83 -12.62
CA ALA A 31 20.60 29.39 -13.79
C ALA A 31 21.72 30.42 -14.08
N ARG A 32 22.98 30.04 -13.84
CA ARG A 32 24.10 30.64 -14.57
C ARG A 32 24.30 29.80 -15.82
N ASN A 33 24.09 30.48 -16.95
CA ASN A 33 24.22 30.03 -18.33
C ASN A 33 22.97 29.40 -18.98
N ALA A 34 22.63 30.01 -20.10
CA ALA A 34 21.40 29.94 -20.85
C ALA A 34 21.16 28.58 -21.54
N GLN A 35 19.89 28.39 -21.90
CA GLN A 35 19.36 27.49 -22.95
C GLN A 35 18.97 26.05 -22.60
N ASN A 36 18.48 25.76 -21.40
CA ASN A 36 17.55 24.63 -21.23
C ASN A 36 16.50 24.96 -20.16
N VAL A 37 15.28 25.27 -20.60
CA VAL A 37 14.11 25.44 -19.71
C VAL A 37 13.67 24.05 -19.27
N THR A 38 14.22 23.57 -18.16
CA THR A 38 13.71 22.38 -17.47
C THR A 38 12.61 22.79 -16.50
N GLU A 39 11.49 22.06 -16.52
CA GLU A 39 10.38 22.28 -15.61
C GLU A 39 10.85 22.26 -14.14
N PRO A 40 10.28 23.11 -13.26
CA PRO A 40 10.66 23.13 -11.86
C PRO A 40 10.34 21.79 -11.18
N LEU A 41 11.38 21.06 -10.77
CA LEU A 41 11.29 19.89 -9.90
C LEU A 41 10.75 20.29 -8.52
N TRP A 42 9.46 20.06 -8.29
CA TRP A 42 8.86 20.19 -6.98
C TRP A 42 9.32 19.02 -6.11
N HIS A 43 9.97 19.31 -4.98
CA HIS A 43 10.25 18.32 -3.95
C HIS A 43 9.25 18.50 -2.81
N THR A 44 8.38 17.51 -2.64
CA THR A 44 7.45 17.45 -1.51
C THR A 44 8.20 16.87 -0.30
N PHE A 45 8.33 17.65 0.77
CA PHE A 45 8.85 17.17 2.04
C PHE A 45 7.68 16.94 3.00
N SER A 46 7.64 15.78 3.65
CA SER A 46 6.69 15.49 4.71
C SER A 46 7.41 15.66 6.05
N TYR A 47 6.98 16.63 6.83
CA TYR A 47 7.51 16.89 8.17
C TYR A 47 6.75 16.05 9.20
N LEU A 48 7.45 15.49 10.17
CA LEU A 48 6.89 14.58 11.18
C LEU A 48 6.18 15.35 12.33
N ASN A 49 6.48 16.64 12.55
CA ASN A 49 5.86 17.49 13.57
C ASN A 49 5.84 18.97 13.10
N VAL A 50 4.97 19.81 13.67
CA VAL A 50 4.91 21.27 13.52
C VAL A 50 6.22 21.95 13.97
N GLU A 51 6.86 21.44 15.02
CA GLU A 51 8.18 21.91 15.46
C GLU A 51 9.26 21.72 14.38
N CYS A 52 9.12 20.70 13.53
CA CYS A 52 10.04 20.48 12.41
C CYS A 52 9.88 21.51 11.28
N GLN A 53 8.81 22.31 11.30
CA GLN A 53 8.51 23.31 10.27
C GLN A 53 9.02 24.71 10.62
N THR A 54 9.22 25.01 11.91
CA THR A 54 9.56 26.36 12.40
C THR A 54 11.05 26.62 12.57
N GLU A 55 11.87 25.57 12.71
CA GLU A 55 13.33 25.70 12.77
C GLU A 55 13.96 25.74 11.37
N ASP A 56 15.17 26.31 11.26
CA ASP A 56 15.96 26.20 10.02
C ASP A 56 16.08 24.71 9.66
N TRP A 57 15.39 24.32 8.58
CA TRP A 57 15.25 22.94 8.16
C TRP A 57 16.60 22.23 8.01
N LYS A 58 17.69 22.97 7.74
CA LYS A 58 19.06 22.42 7.65
C LYS A 58 19.64 22.04 9.00
N VAL A 59 19.30 22.78 10.06
CA VAL A 59 19.71 22.52 11.44
C VAL A 59 18.85 21.39 11.98
N HIS A 60 17.53 21.53 11.89
CA HIS A 60 16.56 20.57 12.39
C HIS A 60 16.72 19.16 11.81
N LYS A 61 16.99 19.04 10.50
CA LYS A 61 17.30 17.76 9.83
C LYS A 61 18.55 17.08 10.39
N ARG A 62 19.53 17.84 10.89
CA ARG A 62 20.79 17.31 11.44
C ARG A 62 20.69 16.98 12.91
N THR A 63 19.84 17.69 13.67
CA THR A 63 19.84 17.64 15.14
C THR A 63 18.64 16.91 15.72
N VAL A 64 17.45 16.99 15.09
CA VAL A 64 16.19 16.52 15.71
C VAL A 64 15.45 15.50 14.83
N CYS A 65 15.31 15.75 13.53
CA CYS A 65 14.58 14.88 12.60
C CYS A 65 15.47 13.80 11.96
N VAL A 66 16.46 13.30 12.72
CA VAL A 66 17.29 12.20 12.26
C VAL A 66 16.46 10.94 12.47
N LYS A 67 15.78 10.46 11.41
CA LYS A 67 15.40 9.04 11.36
C LYS A 67 16.61 8.27 11.84
N GLY A 68 16.48 7.42 12.87
CA GLY A 68 17.63 6.85 13.58
C GLY A 68 18.72 6.36 12.60
N GLU A 69 19.99 6.50 12.95
CA GLU A 69 21.11 6.27 12.01
C GLU A 69 20.99 4.93 11.26
N ILE A 70 20.48 3.90 11.94
CA ILE A 70 20.12 2.58 11.39
C ILE A 70 19.12 2.71 10.24
N TRP A 71 18.02 3.44 10.41
CA TRP A 71 17.03 3.66 9.36
C TRP A 71 17.62 4.36 8.14
N ASN A 72 18.44 5.40 8.35
CA ASN A 72 19.09 6.11 7.24
C ASN A 72 20.07 5.19 6.49
N LYS A 73 20.79 4.33 7.20
CA LYS A 73 21.65 3.29 6.61
C LYS A 73 20.80 2.29 5.81
N THR A 74 19.73 1.75 6.39
CA THR A 74 18.81 0.81 5.74
C THR A 74 18.18 1.42 4.49
N GLU A 75 17.67 2.66 4.56
CA GLU A 75 17.05 3.34 3.41
C GLU A 75 18.06 3.57 2.27
N ARG A 76 19.32 3.94 2.60
CA ARG A 76 20.39 4.05 1.58
C ARG A 76 20.71 2.69 0.97
N THR A 77 20.82 1.65 1.77
CA THR A 77 21.10 0.28 1.27
C THR A 77 19.96 -0.22 0.40
N LEU A 78 18.71 -0.03 0.83
CA LEU A 78 17.54 -0.39 0.04
C LEU A 78 17.51 0.36 -1.31
N ARG A 79 17.74 1.67 -1.33
CA ARG A 79 17.81 2.45 -2.58
C ARG A 79 18.96 1.99 -3.49
N LYS A 80 20.10 1.64 -2.90
CA LYS A 80 21.24 1.08 -3.65
C LYS A 80 20.96 -0.29 -4.21
N ILE A 81 20.05 -1.07 -3.64
CA ILE A 81 19.69 -2.40 -4.15
C ILE A 81 18.52 -2.29 -5.15
N SER A 82 17.55 -1.41 -4.90
CA SER A 82 16.32 -1.27 -5.68
C SER A 82 16.37 -0.23 -6.80
N GLY A 83 17.47 0.53 -6.93
CA GLY A 83 17.63 1.50 -8.02
C GLY A 83 17.56 0.87 -9.42
N PRO A 84 17.19 1.63 -10.46
CA PRO A 84 16.87 1.11 -11.80
C PRO A 84 18.03 0.38 -12.48
N ASN A 85 19.28 0.69 -12.11
CA ASN A 85 20.47 0.07 -12.70
C ASN A 85 21.00 -1.14 -11.89
N ASN A 86 20.34 -1.50 -10.79
CA ASN A 86 20.73 -2.63 -9.95
C ASN A 86 19.97 -3.90 -10.33
N PRO A 87 20.45 -5.09 -9.91
CA PRO A 87 19.80 -6.37 -10.21
C PRO A 87 18.30 -6.39 -9.84
N MET A 88 17.92 -5.89 -8.66
CA MET A 88 16.50 -5.86 -8.27
C MET A 88 15.67 -4.88 -9.10
N GLY A 89 16.24 -3.72 -9.48
CA GLY A 89 15.54 -2.77 -10.35
C GLY A 89 15.31 -3.34 -11.76
N ARG A 90 16.29 -4.11 -12.26
CA ARG A 90 16.16 -4.86 -13.52
C ARG A 90 15.11 -5.96 -13.41
N LEU A 91 15.11 -6.74 -12.33
CA LEU A 91 14.09 -7.76 -12.07
C LEU A 91 12.68 -7.15 -12.01
N GLN A 92 12.52 -6.02 -11.32
CA GLN A 92 11.24 -5.30 -11.30
C GLN A 92 10.81 -4.85 -12.69
N SER A 93 11.74 -4.34 -13.50
CA SER A 93 11.44 -3.91 -14.88
C SER A 93 11.04 -5.10 -15.77
N MET A 94 11.72 -6.24 -15.62
CA MET A 94 11.36 -7.48 -16.32
C MET A 94 9.97 -7.96 -15.91
N GLU A 95 9.67 -7.92 -14.61
CA GLU A 95 8.36 -8.27 -14.08
C GLU A 95 7.26 -7.33 -14.63
N ASP A 96 7.47 -6.02 -14.59
CA ASP A 96 6.53 -5.03 -15.12
C ASP A 96 6.27 -5.23 -16.63
N ASN A 97 7.32 -5.58 -17.39
CA ASN A 97 7.21 -5.91 -18.82
C ASN A 97 6.45 -7.21 -19.06
N ALA A 98 6.70 -8.27 -18.27
CA ALA A 98 5.96 -9.53 -18.34
C ALA A 98 4.46 -9.30 -18.07
N TRP A 99 4.12 -8.47 -17.08
CA TRP A 99 2.74 -8.08 -16.82
C TRP A 99 2.13 -7.20 -17.90
N ALA A 100 2.90 -6.30 -18.52
CA ALA A 100 2.44 -5.53 -19.67
C ALA A 100 2.11 -6.45 -20.86
N PHE A 101 2.96 -7.45 -21.11
CA PHE A 101 2.73 -8.44 -22.16
C PHE A 101 1.48 -9.29 -21.89
N ARG A 102 1.30 -9.79 -20.66
CA ARG A 102 0.13 -10.58 -20.28
C ARG A 102 -1.17 -9.78 -20.35
N ARG A 103 -1.14 -8.47 -20.07
CA ARG A 103 -2.31 -7.59 -20.29
C ARG A 103 -2.75 -7.52 -21.75
N GLN A 104 -1.81 -7.61 -22.67
CA GLN A 104 -2.09 -7.65 -24.11
C GLN A 104 -2.48 -9.05 -24.57
N ASN A 105 -1.94 -10.09 -23.93
CA ASN A 105 -2.13 -11.49 -24.27
C ASN A 105 -2.60 -12.28 -23.03
N PRO A 106 -3.87 -12.12 -22.62
CA PRO A 106 -4.39 -12.78 -21.43
C PRO A 106 -4.48 -14.30 -21.64
N ASP A 107 -4.10 -15.09 -20.65
CA ASP A 107 -4.09 -16.56 -20.76
C ASP A 107 -5.52 -17.11 -20.61
N PRO A 108 -6.13 -17.72 -21.63
CA PRO A 108 -7.51 -18.21 -21.51
C PRO A 108 -7.67 -19.24 -20.38
N ASN A 109 -6.63 -20.02 -20.07
CA ASN A 109 -6.68 -21.10 -19.08
C ASN A 109 -5.44 -21.09 -18.16
N PRO A 110 -5.40 -20.18 -17.16
CA PRO A 110 -4.28 -20.04 -16.25
C PRO A 110 -4.05 -21.35 -15.47
N SER A 111 -2.84 -21.87 -15.55
CA SER A 111 -2.45 -23.12 -14.86
C SER A 111 -2.12 -22.92 -13.39
N HIS A 112 -1.75 -21.71 -12.98
CA HIS A 112 -1.28 -21.40 -11.63
C HIS A 112 -1.92 -20.14 -11.07
N CYS A 113 -2.06 -20.09 -9.74
CA CYS A 113 -2.47 -18.90 -9.02
C CYS A 113 -1.31 -17.90 -8.93
N ASP A 114 -1.51 -16.66 -9.38
CA ASP A 114 -0.48 -15.61 -9.32
C ASP A 114 -0.15 -15.17 -7.88
N GLY A 115 -1.02 -15.49 -6.93
CA GLY A 115 -0.86 -15.15 -5.51
C GLY A 115 0.01 -16.12 -4.72
N CYS A 116 -0.19 -17.44 -4.88
CA CYS A 116 0.54 -18.47 -4.13
C CYS A 116 1.39 -19.38 -5.00
N PHE A 117 1.40 -19.17 -6.32
CA PHE A 117 2.10 -19.96 -7.33
C PHE A 117 1.75 -21.45 -7.37
N ARG A 118 0.78 -21.91 -6.57
CA ARG A 118 0.25 -23.27 -6.65
C ARG A 118 -0.56 -23.46 -7.92
N ARG A 119 -0.45 -24.66 -8.49
CA ARG A 119 -1.24 -25.14 -9.62
C ARG A 119 -2.75 -25.12 -9.31
N PHE A 120 -3.56 -24.81 -10.32
CA PHE A 120 -5.00 -24.99 -10.29
C PHE A 120 -5.38 -26.43 -10.67
N ARG A 121 -6.47 -26.93 -10.07
CA ARG A 121 -7.00 -28.26 -10.37
C ARG A 121 -7.32 -28.40 -11.87
N GLY A 122 -6.95 -29.55 -12.43
CA GLY A 122 -7.22 -29.92 -13.83
C GLY A 122 -6.07 -29.66 -14.80
N HIS A 123 -5.04 -28.92 -14.38
CA HIS A 123 -3.78 -28.84 -15.12
C HIS A 123 -2.85 -29.98 -14.71
N PRO A 124 -2.08 -30.61 -15.60
CA PRO A 124 -1.07 -31.59 -15.20
C PRO A 124 0.07 -30.92 -14.41
N PRO A 125 0.67 -31.58 -13.41
CA PRO A 125 1.85 -31.04 -12.73
C PRO A 125 3.04 -31.00 -13.69
N ASN A 126 3.82 -29.92 -13.65
CA ASN A 126 5.13 -29.86 -14.31
C ASN A 126 6.24 -30.37 -13.37
N GLU A 127 7.51 -30.30 -13.81
CA GLU A 127 8.66 -30.72 -12.98
C GLU A 127 8.79 -29.87 -11.70
N ASP A 128 8.47 -28.58 -11.77
CA ASP A 128 8.51 -27.66 -10.63
C ASP A 128 7.36 -27.89 -9.62
N ASP A 129 6.30 -28.57 -10.05
CA ASP A 129 5.13 -28.93 -9.23
C ASP A 129 5.34 -30.24 -8.46
N ILE A 130 6.49 -30.90 -8.60
CA ILE A 130 6.78 -32.21 -8.00
C ILE A 130 7.81 -32.02 -6.88
N ASP A 131 7.48 -32.55 -5.70
CA ASP A 131 8.39 -32.54 -4.56
C ASP A 131 9.55 -33.53 -4.71
N GLU A 132 10.50 -33.47 -3.79
CA GLU A 132 11.67 -34.36 -3.78
C GLU A 132 11.32 -35.86 -3.69
N THR A 133 10.09 -36.21 -3.30
CA THR A 133 9.59 -37.59 -3.21
C THR A 133 8.91 -38.06 -4.49
N GLY A 134 8.84 -37.21 -5.52
CA GLY A 134 8.15 -37.49 -6.77
C GLY A 134 6.63 -37.29 -6.68
N LYS A 135 6.12 -36.64 -5.63
CA LYS A 135 4.69 -36.37 -5.46
C LYS A 135 4.35 -34.94 -5.87
N PRO A 136 3.24 -34.72 -6.60
CA PRO A 136 2.80 -33.37 -6.91
C PRO A 136 2.42 -32.58 -5.64
N TYR A 137 2.77 -31.29 -5.60
CA TYR A 137 2.24 -30.36 -4.61
C TYR A 137 0.71 -30.27 -4.71
N GLU A 138 0.07 -29.97 -3.57
CA GLU A 138 -1.38 -29.79 -3.48
C GLU A 138 -1.86 -28.61 -4.34
N ASP A 139 -2.95 -28.83 -5.10
CA ASP A 139 -3.59 -27.77 -5.87
C ASP A 139 -4.24 -26.71 -4.98
N CYS A 140 -4.47 -25.51 -5.54
CA CYS A 140 -5.13 -24.41 -4.84
C CYS A 140 -6.62 -24.26 -5.20
N GLY A 141 -7.26 -25.34 -5.66
CA GLY A 141 -8.66 -25.37 -6.09
C GLY A 141 -8.85 -25.11 -7.59
N SER A 142 -10.09 -24.83 -7.99
CA SER A 142 -10.43 -24.52 -9.39
C SER A 142 -10.19 -23.04 -9.72
N VAL A 143 -9.83 -22.75 -10.97
CA VAL A 143 -9.80 -21.37 -11.52
C VAL A 143 -11.16 -20.67 -11.32
N SER A 144 -12.26 -21.42 -11.43
CA SER A 144 -13.63 -20.91 -11.27
C SER A 144 -13.95 -20.41 -9.86
N ASP A 145 -13.27 -20.96 -8.84
CA ASP A 145 -13.48 -20.59 -7.44
C ASP A 145 -12.68 -19.34 -7.05
N GLY A 146 -11.75 -18.94 -7.92
CA GLY A 146 -10.89 -17.78 -7.77
C GLY A 146 -11.52 -16.48 -8.29
N LYS A 147 -10.69 -15.45 -8.40
CA LYS A 147 -11.01 -14.24 -9.17
C LYS A 147 -9.92 -13.98 -10.20
N ARG A 148 -10.37 -13.49 -11.35
CA ARG A 148 -9.51 -13.04 -12.45
C ARG A 148 -9.77 -11.56 -12.73
N CYS A 149 -8.72 -10.76 -12.76
CA CYS A 149 -8.85 -9.34 -13.06
C CYS A 149 -8.96 -9.11 -14.57
N ARG A 150 -10.02 -8.43 -15.01
CA ARG A 150 -10.24 -8.09 -16.42
C ARG A 150 -9.22 -7.11 -17.00
N ASN A 151 -8.51 -6.36 -16.15
CA ASN A 151 -7.57 -5.32 -16.59
C ASN A 151 -6.11 -5.78 -16.56
N CYS A 152 -5.73 -6.57 -15.55
CA CYS A 152 -4.34 -6.98 -15.29
C CYS A 152 -4.09 -8.46 -15.59
N ASP A 153 -5.14 -9.22 -15.90
CA ASP A 153 -5.15 -10.68 -16.06
C ASP A 153 -4.65 -11.50 -14.84
N TRP A 154 -4.44 -10.84 -13.70
CA TRP A 154 -4.07 -11.50 -12.45
C TRP A 154 -5.18 -12.44 -11.98
N VAL A 155 -4.79 -13.66 -11.64
CA VAL A 155 -5.67 -14.74 -11.19
C VAL A 155 -5.27 -15.13 -9.77
N ALA A 156 -6.23 -15.06 -8.85
CA ALA A 156 -6.01 -15.54 -7.48
C ALA A 156 -7.02 -16.62 -7.14
N CYS A 157 -6.54 -17.69 -6.52
CA CYS A 157 -7.38 -18.75 -5.99
C CYS A 157 -8.20 -18.26 -4.79
N ARG A 158 -9.21 -19.04 -4.41
CA ARG A 158 -10.08 -18.75 -3.26
C ARG A 158 -9.30 -18.52 -1.97
N ASP A 159 -8.25 -19.30 -1.75
CA ASP A 159 -7.45 -19.22 -0.52
C ASP A 159 -6.64 -17.93 -0.42
N CYS A 160 -6.00 -17.48 -1.52
CA CYS A 160 -5.29 -16.19 -1.55
C CYS A 160 -6.23 -15.00 -1.32
N MET A 161 -7.51 -15.14 -1.67
CA MET A 161 -8.48 -14.07 -1.44
C MET A 161 -8.96 -13.98 0.02
N ARG A 162 -8.68 -14.99 0.85
CA ARG A 162 -9.10 -14.97 2.25
C ARG A 162 -8.27 -13.95 3.04
N PRO A 163 -8.90 -13.07 3.84
CA PRO A 163 -8.18 -12.05 4.60
C PRO A 163 -7.02 -12.60 5.44
N GLU A 164 -7.16 -13.81 6.01
CA GLU A 164 -6.15 -14.43 6.88
C GLU A 164 -4.86 -14.80 6.12
N ASN A 165 -4.95 -14.98 4.80
CA ASN A 165 -3.83 -15.33 3.91
C ASN A 165 -3.23 -14.10 3.21
N GLN A 166 -3.82 -12.92 3.38
CA GLN A 166 -3.31 -11.65 2.85
C GLN A 166 -2.29 -11.04 3.81
N LYS A 167 -1.36 -11.86 4.31
CA LYS A 167 -0.31 -11.38 5.22
C LYS A 167 0.55 -10.36 4.49
N TRP A 168 0.76 -9.23 5.15
CA TRP A 168 1.62 -8.18 4.64
C TRP A 168 3.09 -8.58 4.79
N SER A 169 3.84 -8.50 3.70
CA SER A 169 5.30 -8.58 3.71
C SER A 169 5.88 -7.25 3.23
N VAL A 170 6.97 -6.83 3.85
CA VAL A 170 7.74 -5.66 3.39
C VAL A 170 8.29 -5.89 1.97
N LEU A 171 8.59 -7.16 1.65
CA LEU A 171 9.32 -7.54 0.45
C LEU A 171 8.42 -8.08 -0.66
N ALA A 172 7.22 -8.54 -0.33
CA ALA A 172 6.31 -9.16 -1.27
C ALA A 172 4.88 -8.62 -1.09
N PRO A 173 4.14 -8.43 -2.18
CA PRO A 173 2.75 -8.04 -2.08
C PRO A 173 1.91 -9.13 -1.41
N PRO A 174 0.80 -8.76 -0.77
CA PRO A 174 -0.11 -9.73 -0.18
C PRO A 174 -0.62 -10.67 -1.25
N THR A 175 -0.62 -11.96 -0.94
CA THR A 175 -1.20 -12.95 -1.84
C THR A 175 -2.67 -12.60 -2.08
N GLY A 176 -3.13 -12.66 -3.33
CA GLY A 176 -4.55 -12.39 -3.64
C GLY A 176 -4.98 -10.93 -3.68
N THR A 177 -4.08 -10.01 -4.03
CA THR A 177 -4.43 -8.66 -4.50
C THR A 177 -3.99 -8.47 -5.95
N CYS A 178 -4.87 -8.03 -6.86
CA CYS A 178 -4.41 -7.66 -8.23
C CYS A 178 -3.54 -6.41 -8.15
N ARG A 179 -2.58 -6.33 -9.08
CA ARG A 179 -1.65 -5.20 -9.27
C ARG A 179 -2.28 -3.90 -9.81
N CYS A 180 -3.60 -3.83 -9.93
CA CYS A 180 -4.26 -2.66 -10.49
C CYS A 180 -4.31 -1.52 -9.46
N LEU A 181 -3.63 -0.41 -9.76
CA LEU A 181 -3.53 0.80 -8.93
C LEU A 181 -4.85 1.32 -8.33
N LYS A 182 -5.98 1.13 -9.02
CA LYS A 182 -7.29 1.71 -8.65
C LYS A 182 -8.35 0.67 -8.30
N SER A 183 -8.04 -0.62 -8.41
CA SER A 183 -9.03 -1.69 -8.22
C SER A 183 -8.40 -3.02 -7.83
N ASN A 184 -9.05 -3.77 -6.95
CA ASN A 184 -8.72 -5.16 -6.68
C ASN A 184 -9.71 -6.08 -7.42
N PHE A 185 -9.24 -6.88 -8.38
CA PHE A 185 -10.09 -7.75 -9.23
C PHE A 185 -11.30 -7.03 -9.85
N GLY A 186 -11.09 -5.80 -10.33
CA GLY A 186 -12.16 -4.97 -10.92
C GLY A 186 -13.06 -4.27 -9.90
N VAL A 187 -12.97 -4.58 -8.60
CA VAL A 187 -13.66 -3.84 -7.55
C VAL A 187 -12.83 -2.62 -7.19
N ARG A 188 -13.41 -1.42 -7.31
CA ARG A 188 -12.68 -0.18 -7.06
C ARG A 188 -12.33 -0.06 -5.58
N TYR A 189 -11.12 0.39 -5.26
CA TYR A 189 -10.71 0.56 -3.85
C TYR A 189 -11.60 1.53 -3.07
N CYS A 190 -12.22 2.48 -3.77
CA CYS A 190 -13.14 3.42 -3.15
C CYS A 190 -14.42 2.77 -2.62
N THR A 191 -14.83 1.59 -3.10
CA THR A 191 -16.03 0.89 -2.61
C THR A 191 -15.71 -0.18 -1.56
N LEU A 192 -14.42 -0.47 -1.35
CA LEU A 192 -13.98 -1.45 -0.37
C LEU A 192 -13.74 -0.77 0.98
N THR A 193 -13.81 -1.56 2.05
CA THR A 193 -13.40 -1.15 3.39
C THR A 193 -11.95 -0.66 3.40
N THR A 194 -11.59 0.16 4.39
CA THR A 194 -10.20 0.60 4.56
C THR A 194 -9.30 -0.61 4.74
N SER A 195 -8.18 -0.60 4.03
CA SER A 195 -7.19 -1.66 4.09
C SER A 195 -5.90 -1.09 3.56
N TYR A 196 -4.84 -1.30 4.32
CA TYR A 196 -3.47 -0.93 3.95
C TYR A 196 -3.07 -1.54 2.60
N LEU A 197 -3.67 -2.69 2.25
CA LEU A 197 -3.34 -3.45 1.05
C LEU A 197 -3.97 -2.87 -0.22
N HIS A 198 -4.79 -1.83 -0.10
CA HIS A 198 -5.38 -1.15 -1.24
C HIS A 198 -4.38 -0.13 -1.81
N GLY A 199 -4.11 -0.18 -3.12
CA GLY A 199 -3.24 0.77 -3.82
C GLY A 199 -2.09 0.10 -4.59
N ASP A 200 -1.07 0.89 -4.94
CA ASP A 200 0.13 0.48 -5.69
C ASP A 200 1.11 -0.38 -4.86
N GLN A 201 0.63 -0.95 -3.75
CA GLN A 201 1.39 -1.78 -2.78
C GLN A 201 2.60 -1.09 -2.11
N LYS A 202 3.04 0.07 -2.62
CA LYS A 202 4.19 0.87 -2.19
C LYS A 202 3.80 2.08 -1.33
N LYS A 203 2.54 2.51 -1.40
CA LYS A 203 2.02 3.69 -0.70
C LYS A 203 0.61 3.41 -0.22
N HIS A 204 0.25 3.99 0.92
CA HIS A 204 -1.12 4.07 1.40
C HIS A 204 -2.03 4.62 0.31
N TYR A 205 -3.21 4.02 0.17
CA TYR A 205 -4.23 4.56 -0.72
C TYR A 205 -4.83 5.83 -0.09
N HIS A 206 -4.49 6.98 -0.66
CA HIS A 206 -4.99 8.29 -0.27
C HIS A 206 -6.23 8.73 -1.06
N GLY A 207 -6.81 7.84 -1.86
CA GLY A 207 -7.99 8.18 -2.65
C GLY A 207 -9.27 8.18 -1.81
N ASP A 208 -10.31 8.81 -2.36
CA ASP A 208 -11.64 8.78 -1.75
C ASP A 208 -12.14 7.36 -1.54
N ARG A 209 -12.88 7.17 -0.46
CA ARG A 209 -13.61 5.93 -0.14
C ARG A 209 -15.06 6.27 0.16
N HIS A 210 -15.97 5.46 -0.33
CA HIS A 210 -17.42 5.56 -0.17
C HIS A 210 -18.02 4.13 -0.14
N PRO A 211 -17.61 3.27 0.80
CA PRO A 211 -18.27 1.97 0.98
C PRO A 211 -19.75 2.19 1.32
N GLU A 212 -20.58 1.19 1.06
CA GLU A 212 -21.99 1.25 1.43
C GLU A 212 -22.13 1.43 2.94
N VAL A 213 -22.82 2.49 3.39
CA VAL A 213 -22.86 2.90 4.80
C VAL A 213 -23.30 1.74 5.70
N SER A 214 -24.35 1.01 5.31
CA SER A 214 -24.91 -0.15 6.01
C SER A 214 -23.94 -1.33 6.15
N ALA A 215 -23.09 -1.57 5.15
CA ALA A 215 -22.17 -2.73 5.10
C ALA A 215 -20.75 -2.39 5.59
N SER A 216 -20.44 -1.11 5.77
CA SER A 216 -19.07 -0.62 5.98
C SER A 216 -18.53 -0.80 7.41
N GLY A 217 -19.41 -1.00 8.40
CA GLY A 217 -19.04 -0.99 9.82
C GLY A 217 -18.72 0.40 10.38
N TYR A 218 -18.80 1.46 9.57
CA TYR A 218 -18.62 2.85 10.01
C TYR A 218 -19.94 3.49 10.41
N SER A 219 -19.91 4.36 11.42
CA SER A 219 -21.06 5.20 11.76
C SER A 219 -21.33 6.22 10.65
N ARG A 220 -22.59 6.69 10.56
CA ARG A 220 -22.97 7.72 9.58
C ARG A 220 -22.12 9.00 9.69
N SER A 221 -21.71 9.35 10.90
CA SER A 221 -20.86 10.53 11.18
C SER A 221 -19.47 10.45 10.57
N ALA A 222 -18.98 9.24 10.26
CA ALA A 222 -17.68 9.01 9.63
C ALA A 222 -17.64 9.43 8.15
N PHE A 223 -18.82 9.64 7.56
CA PHE A 223 -18.97 10.12 6.19
C PHE A 223 -19.14 11.63 6.19
N GLU A 224 -18.79 12.25 5.07
CA GLU A 224 -19.10 13.64 4.76
C GLU A 224 -20.62 13.87 4.81
N ASP A 225 -21.01 15.08 5.22
CA ASP A 225 -22.41 15.40 5.47
C ASP A 225 -23.20 15.48 4.15
N GLU A 226 -22.55 15.97 3.09
CA GLU A 226 -23.12 16.07 1.74
C GLU A 226 -22.43 15.12 0.75
N PRO A 227 -23.19 14.51 -0.19
CA PRO A 227 -22.61 13.67 -1.22
C PRO A 227 -21.82 14.50 -2.23
N ARG A 228 -20.60 14.08 -2.56
CA ARG A 228 -19.76 14.73 -3.58
C ARG A 228 -19.24 13.74 -4.61
N LYS A 229 -18.68 14.28 -5.69
CA LYS A 229 -18.03 13.47 -6.72
C LYS A 229 -16.76 12.81 -6.17
N CYS A 230 -16.73 11.47 -6.14
CA CYS A 230 -15.55 10.70 -5.77
C CYS A 230 -14.42 10.94 -6.78
N GLY A 231 -13.24 11.35 -6.32
CA GLY A 231 -12.05 11.59 -7.12
C GLY A 231 -11.44 10.33 -7.74
N ASN A 232 -11.70 9.14 -7.18
CA ASN A 232 -11.21 7.89 -7.78
C ASN A 232 -12.16 7.34 -8.86
N CYS A 233 -13.46 7.48 -8.64
CA CYS A 233 -14.47 6.70 -9.35
C CYS A 233 -15.47 7.56 -10.14
N GLY A 234 -15.55 8.86 -9.83
CA GLY A 234 -16.42 9.84 -10.48
C GLY A 234 -17.88 9.79 -10.07
N LYS A 235 -18.32 8.80 -9.28
CA LYS A 235 -19.70 8.72 -8.78
C LYS A 235 -19.93 9.77 -7.69
N VAL A 236 -21.12 10.35 -7.66
CA VAL A 236 -21.59 11.19 -6.55
C VAL A 236 -22.00 10.26 -5.42
N ALA A 237 -21.29 10.33 -4.30
CA ALA A 237 -21.48 9.46 -3.14
C ALA A 237 -21.03 10.17 -1.87
N LEU A 238 -21.47 9.65 -0.72
CA LEU A 238 -20.99 10.10 0.58
C LEU A 238 -19.61 9.49 0.82
N CYS A 239 -18.59 10.33 0.80
CA CYS A 239 -17.22 9.87 1.00
C CYS A 239 -16.88 9.84 2.49
N LEU A 240 -16.01 8.92 2.89
CA LEU A 240 -15.43 8.87 4.24
C LEU A 240 -14.59 10.12 4.48
N LYS A 241 -14.76 10.73 5.66
CA LYS A 241 -13.94 11.86 6.11
C LYS A 241 -12.48 11.43 6.23
N GLY A 242 -11.56 12.36 5.98
CA GLY A 242 -10.12 12.10 5.95
C GLY A 242 -9.56 11.47 7.24
N GLU A 243 -10.17 11.77 8.38
CA GLU A 243 -9.81 11.19 9.68
C GLU A 243 -10.06 9.67 9.77
N HIS A 244 -11.04 9.17 9.03
CA HIS A 244 -11.39 7.74 8.96
C HIS A 244 -10.71 7.02 7.78
N LEU A 245 -9.95 7.73 6.94
CA LEU A 245 -9.15 7.13 5.86
C LEU A 245 -7.80 6.57 6.35
N LYS A 246 -7.46 6.74 7.63
CA LYS A 246 -6.27 6.12 8.22
C LYS A 246 -6.51 4.61 8.27
N ASP A 247 -5.98 3.90 7.27
CA ASP A 247 -5.97 2.44 7.27
C ASP A 247 -5.36 1.98 8.60
N LEU A 248 -6.04 1.06 9.29
CA LEU A 248 -5.44 0.33 10.41
C LEU A 248 -4.25 -0.44 9.82
N SER A 249 -3.06 0.14 9.92
CA SER A 249 -1.83 -0.61 9.68
C SER A 249 -1.84 -1.77 10.68
N PRO A 250 -1.70 -3.03 10.24
CA PRO A 250 -1.57 -4.16 11.16
C PRO A 250 -0.27 -4.11 12.00
N LEU A 251 0.51 -3.03 11.88
CA LEU A 251 1.70 -2.76 12.67
C LEU A 251 1.49 -1.44 13.44
N ILE A 252 0.89 -1.56 14.63
CA ILE A 252 1.45 -1.22 15.96
C ILE A 252 0.30 -1.55 16.96
N GLN A 253 0.29 -2.79 17.45
CA GLN A 253 -0.20 -3.15 18.79
C GLN A 253 0.97 -3.79 19.53
#